data_AF-A0A9J6GDJ7-F1
#
_entry.id   AF-A0A9J6GDJ7-F1
#
_cell.length_a   1.000
_cell.length_b   1.000
_cell.length_c   1.000
_cell.angle_alpha   90.00
_cell.angle_beta   90.00
_cell.angle_gamma   90.00
#
_symmetry.space_group_name_H-M   'P 1'
#
loop_
_entity.id
_entity.type
_entity.pdbx_description
1 polymer ?
#
loop_
_entity_poly.entity_id
_entity_poly.type
_entity_poly.pdbx_seq_one_letter_code
_entity_poly.pdbx_strand_id
1 'polypeptide(L)'
;MKQLCPATVVIAARRSIQKLEVTKLELTHNHEVSEGVYQSYPESRRLTAEEREFVQPMVELNVPPSKIVERLNENTGKVIVVVMIYTYTSQKYSCGP
;
A
#
# COMPACT_ATOMS: atom_id res chain seq x y z
N MET A 1 2.32 -15.12 12.32
CA MET A 1 1.03 -15.59 11.76
C MET A 1 -0.06 -14.65 12.27
N LYS A 2 -0.92 -14.10 11.41
CA LYS A 2 -1.98 -13.14 11.81
C LYS A 2 -3.37 -13.77 11.96
N GLN A 3 -3.45 -15.09 11.81
CA GLN A 3 -4.72 -15.82 11.86
C GLN A 3 -5.33 -15.65 13.24
N LEU A 4 -6.65 -15.44 13.29
CA LEU A 4 -7.41 -15.26 14.53
C LEU A 4 -6.93 -14.10 15.41
N CYS A 5 -6.42 -13.01 14.80
CA CYS A 5 -6.09 -11.80 15.54
C CYS A 5 -7.34 -11.19 16.18
N PRO A 6 -7.34 -10.92 17.51
CA PRO A 6 -8.53 -10.41 18.20
C PRO A 6 -8.77 -8.91 17.95
N ALA A 7 -7.79 -8.19 17.42
CA ALA A 7 -7.91 -6.76 17.13
C ALA A 7 -9.09 -6.45 16.21
N THR A 8 -9.95 -5.52 16.61
CA THR A 8 -11.14 -5.14 15.84
C THR A 8 -11.56 -3.70 16.12
N VAL A 9 -12.08 -3.03 15.09
CA VAL A 9 -12.76 -1.74 15.20
C VAL A 9 -14.15 -1.89 14.61
N VAL A 10 -15.19 -1.69 15.42
CA VAL A 10 -16.59 -1.76 14.96
C VAL A 10 -17.18 -0.36 14.98
N ILE A 11 -17.66 0.08 13.84
CA ILE A 11 -18.20 1.43 13.63
C ILE A 11 -19.68 1.30 13.30
N ALA A 12 -20.52 2.07 13.99
CA ALA A 12 -21.93 2.21 13.67
C ALA A 12 -22.20 3.57 13.03
N ALA A 13 -22.94 3.58 11.92
CA ALA A 13 -23.47 4.80 11.34
C ALA A 13 -24.79 5.17 12.04
N ARG A 14 -24.82 6.32 12.72
CA ARG A 14 -25.99 6.83 13.41
C ARG A 14 -26.63 7.95 12.60
N ARG A 15 -27.73 7.63 11.90
CA ARG A 15 -28.47 8.61 11.06
C ARG A 15 -29.04 9.77 11.86
N SER A 16 -29.51 9.51 13.09
CA SER A 16 -30.12 10.52 13.96
C SER A 16 -29.19 11.68 14.31
N ILE A 17 -27.90 11.39 14.46
CA ILE A 17 -26.87 12.38 14.78
C ILE A 17 -25.93 12.65 13.60
N GLN A 18 -26.22 12.05 12.43
CA GLN A 18 -25.40 12.09 11.22
C GLN A 18 -23.90 11.88 11.46
N LYS A 19 -23.56 10.90 12.32
CA LYS A 19 -22.17 10.63 12.73
C LYS A 19 -21.84 9.13 12.67
N LEU A 20 -20.55 8.85 12.56
CA LEU A 20 -19.97 7.54 12.80
C LEU A 20 -19.53 7.44 14.26
N GLU A 21 -19.83 6.31 14.88
CA GLU A 21 -19.55 6.07 16.29
C GLU A 21 -18.79 4.75 16.44
N VAL A 22 -17.66 4.77 17.15
CA VAL A 22 -16.91 3.53 17.46
C VAL A 22 -17.66 2.83 18.59
N THR A 23 -18.17 1.64 18.31
CA THR A 23 -19.00 0.85 19.25
C THR A 23 -18.23 -0.28 19.92
N LYS A 24 -17.13 -0.72 19.31
CA LYS A 24 -16.19 -1.67 19.88
C LYS A 24 -14.79 -1.36 19.37
N LEU A 25 -13.83 -1.39 20.28
CA LEU A 25 -12.41 -1.23 19.99
C LEU A 25 -11.63 -2.28 20.77
N GLU A 26 -10.96 -3.19 20.06
CA GLU A 26 -9.99 -4.13 20.61
C GLU A 26 -8.66 -3.89 19.89
N LEU A 27 -7.62 -3.55 20.65
CA LEU A 27 -6.29 -3.22 20.12
C LEU A 27 -5.25 -4.29 20.47
N THR A 28 -5.66 -5.35 21.16
CA THR A 28 -4.77 -6.46 21.49
C THR A 28 -4.47 -7.25 20.23
N HIS A 29 -3.18 -7.52 20.01
CA HIS A 29 -2.71 -8.35 18.91
C HIS A 29 -2.10 -9.64 19.47
N ASN A 30 -2.33 -10.77 18.79
CA ASN A 30 -1.68 -12.04 19.08
C ASN A 30 -0.41 -12.25 18.24
N HIS A 31 0.09 -11.19 17.62
CA HIS A 31 1.25 -11.18 16.75
C HIS A 31 1.98 -9.84 16.87
N GLU A 32 3.22 -9.79 16.39
CA GLU A 32 3.99 -8.55 16.35
C GLU A 32 3.30 -7.49 15.47
N VAL A 33 3.30 -6.26 15.95
CA VAL A 33 2.88 -5.06 15.21
C VAL A 33 4.01 -4.03 15.28
N SER A 34 4.37 -3.50 14.13
CA SER A 34 5.38 -2.44 14.00
C SER A 34 5.19 -1.73 12.67
N GLU A 35 5.78 -0.54 12.54
CA GLU A 35 5.79 0.20 11.27
C GLU A 35 6.46 -0.61 10.16
N GLY A 36 7.59 -1.28 10.45
CA GLY A 36 8.27 -2.14 9.48
C GLY A 36 7.40 -3.31 9.00
N VAL A 37 6.63 -3.94 9.91
CA VAL A 37 5.65 -4.97 9.55
C VAL A 37 4.55 -4.39 8.67
N TYR A 38 4.04 -3.19 8.98
CA TYR A 38 3.04 -2.51 8.17
C TYR A 38 3.54 -2.18 6.76
N GLN A 39 4.77 -1.67 6.64
CA GLN A 39 5.40 -1.34 5.36
C GLN A 39 5.69 -2.59 4.51
N SER A 40 5.79 -3.78 5.11
CA SER A 40 5.92 -5.04 4.38
C SER A 40 4.64 -5.51 3.68
N TYR A 41 3.47 -4.97 4.05
CA TYR A 41 2.20 -5.40 3.49
C TYR A 41 2.08 -5.07 1.99
N PRO A 42 1.54 -5.99 1.16
CA PRO A 42 1.38 -5.74 -0.27
C PRO A 42 0.60 -4.45 -0.57
N GLU A 43 -0.41 -4.14 0.23
CA GLU A 43 -1.25 -2.95 0.10
C GLU A 43 -0.46 -1.66 0.35
N SER A 44 0.37 -1.64 1.39
CA SER A 44 1.21 -0.50 1.78
C SER A 44 2.30 -0.18 0.75
N ARG A 45 2.68 -1.18 -0.06
CA ARG A 45 3.73 -1.05 -1.08
C ARG A 45 3.19 -0.82 -2.49
N ARG A 46 1.87 -0.71 -2.69
CA ARG A 46 1.30 -0.36 -3.99
C ARG A 46 1.68 1.08 -4.35
N LEU A 47 2.03 1.28 -5.63
CA LEU A 47 2.26 2.62 -6.16
C LEU A 47 0.96 3.43 -6.12
N THR A 48 1.01 4.61 -5.51
CA THR A 48 -0.06 5.62 -5.53
C THR A 48 -0.23 6.20 -6.94
N ALA A 49 -1.24 7.04 -7.14
CA ALA A 49 -1.41 7.72 -8.42
C ALA A 49 -0.20 8.61 -8.75
N GLU A 50 0.28 9.38 -7.77
CA GLU A 50 1.42 10.29 -7.93
C GLU A 50 2.72 9.52 -8.20
N GLU A 51 2.93 8.40 -7.50
CA GLU A 51 4.10 7.54 -7.73
C GLU A 51 4.06 6.89 -9.12
N ARG A 52 2.88 6.56 -9.64
CA ARG A 52 2.74 6.03 -11.01
C ARG A 52 3.04 7.09 -12.05
N GLU A 53 2.59 8.33 -11.86
CA GLU A 53 2.91 9.46 -12.75
C GLU A 53 4.42 9.72 -12.79
N PHE A 54 5.11 9.58 -11.64
CA PHE A 54 6.56 9.68 -11.57
C PHE A 54 7.29 8.52 -12.29
N VAL A 55 6.81 7.28 -12.11
CA VAL A 55 7.41 6.07 -12.70
C VAL A 55 7.20 5.99 -14.21
N GLN A 56 6.04 6.47 -14.69
CA GLN A 56 5.62 6.36 -16.08
C GLN A 56 6.69 6.79 -17.10
N PRO A 57 7.24 8.02 -17.05
CA PRO A 57 8.23 8.45 -18.03
C PRO A 57 9.53 7.63 -17.94
N MET A 58 9.90 7.13 -16.76
CA MET A 58 11.12 6.32 -16.59
C MET A 58 10.97 4.95 -17.25
N VAL A 59 9.80 4.34 -17.12
CA VAL A 59 9.47 3.10 -17.82
C VAL A 59 9.49 3.31 -19.32
N GLU A 60 8.89 4.38 -19.82
CA GLU A 60 8.86 4.71 -21.26
C GLU A 60 10.26 4.97 -21.83
N LEU A 61 11.17 5.50 -21.01
CA LEU A 61 12.59 5.69 -21.35
C LEU A 61 13.47 4.45 -21.12
N ASN A 62 12.88 3.29 -20.80
CA ASN A 62 13.60 2.05 -20.50
C ASN A 62 14.65 2.18 -19.38
N VAL A 63 14.40 3.03 -18.40
CA VAL A 63 15.26 3.12 -17.21
C VAL A 63 15.22 1.77 -16.48
N PRO A 64 16.37 1.23 -16.06
CA PRO A 64 16.40 -0.03 -15.32
C PRO A 64 15.48 0.01 -14.09
N PRO A 65 14.60 -0.99 -13.90
CA PRO A 65 13.67 -1.03 -12.76
C PRO A 65 14.33 -0.87 -11.38
N SER A 66 15.58 -1.33 -11.22
CA SER A 66 16.35 -1.15 -9.99
C SER A 66 16.61 0.33 -9.65
N LYS A 67 16.92 1.16 -10.66
CA LYS A 67 17.15 2.60 -10.48
C LYS A 67 15.86 3.35 -10.16
N ILE A 68 14.74 2.92 -10.76
CA ILE A 68 13.42 3.48 -10.45
C ILE A 68 13.07 3.20 -8.98
N VAL A 69 13.32 1.96 -8.52
CA VAL A 69 13.09 1.54 -7.13
C VAL A 69 13.96 2.33 -6.16
N GLU A 70 15.26 2.47 -6.43
CA GLU A 70 16.18 3.27 -5.62
C GLU A 70 15.63 4.68 -5.42
N ARG A 71 15.26 5.35 -6.52
CA ARG A 71 14.73 6.71 -6.47
C ARG A 71 13.40 6.84 -5.75
N LEU A 72 12.51 5.86 -5.90
CA LEU A 72 11.23 5.84 -5.19
C LEU A 72 11.43 5.64 -3.68
N ASN A 73 12.34 4.75 -3.28
CA ASN A 73 12.62 4.50 -1.87
C ASN A 73 13.20 5.74 -1.18
N GLU A 74 14.13 6.45 -1.85
CA GLU A 74 14.68 7.72 -1.37
C GLU A 74 13.59 8.79 -1.15
N ASN A 75 12.63 8.89 -2.06
CA ASN A 75 11.65 9.97 -2.06
C ASN A 75 10.43 9.70 -1.17
N THR A 76 10.07 8.43 -0.98
CA THR A 76 8.79 8.03 -0.34
C THR A 76 8.97 7.41 1.03
N GLY A 77 10.18 6.96 1.37
CA GLY A 77 10.44 6.17 2.59
C GLY A 77 9.77 4.79 2.60
N LYS A 78 9.11 4.39 1.51
CA LYS A 78 8.51 3.06 1.36
C LYS A 78 9.57 2.02 1.00
N VAL A 79 9.27 0.76 1.28
CA VAL A 79 10.04 -0.38 0.79
C VAL A 79 9.45 -0.85 -0.54
N ILE A 80 9.76 -0.13 -1.61
CA ILE A 80 9.43 -0.54 -2.98
C ILE A 80 10.43 -1.60 -3.44
N VAL A 81 9.91 -2.61 -4.14
CA VAL A 81 10.67 -3.73 -4.68
C VAL A 81 10.46 -3.83 -6.19
N VAL A 82 11.43 -4.39 -6.91
CA VAL A 82 11.43 -4.41 -8.39
C VAL A 82 10.16 -5.03 -8.99
N VAL A 83 9.60 -6.05 -8.34
CA VAL A 83 8.34 -6.68 -8.77
C VAL A 83 7.17 -5.70 -8.90
N MET A 84 7.18 -4.58 -8.17
CA MET A 84 6.13 -3.56 -8.27
C MET A 84 6.19 -2.79 -9.58
N ILE A 85 7.41 -2.50 -10.05
CA ILE A 85 7.63 -1.89 -11.36
C ILE A 85 7.14 -2.85 -12.44
N TYR A 86 7.51 -4.13 -12.36
CA TYR A 86 7.02 -5.14 -13.32
C TYR A 86 5.51 -5.32 -13.29
N THR A 87 4.89 -5.27 -12.12
CA THR A 87 3.42 -5.37 -11.99
C THR A 87 2.74 -4.15 -12.59
N TYR A 88 3.28 -2.95 -12.36
CA TYR A 88 2.79 -1.71 -12.96
C TYR A 88 2.90 -1.73 -14.48
N THR A 89 4.07 -2.13 -15.03
CA THR A 89 4.23 -2.24 -16.49
C THR A 89 3.27 -3.25 -17.08
N SER A 90 3.15 -4.44 -16.47
CA SER A 90 2.23 -5.49 -16.92
C SER A 90 0.78 -5.02 -16.91
N GLN A 91 0.33 -4.30 -15.87
CA GLN A 91 -1.01 -3.69 -15.81
C GLN A 91 -1.25 -2.68 -16.93
N LYS A 92 -0.24 -1.90 -17.30
CA LYS A 92 -0.32 -0.93 -18.41
C LYS A 92 -0.53 -1.63 -19.76
N TYR A 93 0.14 -2.76 -19.98
CA TYR A 93 0.05 -3.53 -21.23
C TYR A 93 -1.10 -4.55 -21.27
N SER A 94 -1.72 -4.89 -20.14
CA SER A 94 -2.96 -5.68 -20.09
C SER A 94 -4.23 -4.84 -20.27
N CYS A 95 -4.11 -3.50 -20.20
CA CYS A 95 -5.20 -2.56 -20.29
C CYS A 95 -5.00 -1.55 -21.44
N GLY A 96 -4.72 -2.02 -22.65
CA GLY A 96 -4.85 -1.15 -23.81
C GLY A 96 -4.72 -1.84 -25.16
N PRO A 97 -5.24 -1.20 -26.21
CA PRO A 97 -6.64 -0.79 -26.39
C PRO A 97 -7.60 -1.97 -26.61
#